data_AF-A0A1I8AH69-F1
#
_entry.id   AF-A0A1I8AH69-F1
#
_cell.length_a   1.000
_cell.length_b   1.000
_cell.length_c   1.000
_cell.angle_alpha   90.00
_cell.angle_beta   90.00
_cell.angle_gamma   90.00
#
_symmetry.space_group_name_H-M   'P 1'
#
loop_
_entity.id
_entity.type
_entity.pdbx_description
1 polymer ?
#
loop_
_entity_poly.entity_id
_entity_poly.type
_entity_poly.pdbx_seq_one_letter_code
_entity_poly.pdbx_strand_id
1 'polypeptide(L)'
;MLHERRGVLQKFCIDREFGFLLDCPDRRLPEKYRPWEDLAEESFSPIQDAFQPKLRLPRSIAVPFFEVSRRLGIPPVPSHGTVCLANWQKIEEKKPWSAENLDIVSFRFLRTRDNAWFFVNTAQKDLAPAICSVADVVAKAFFSEPISGSEFAFCFNEITEGLEKAAQTLQQMKKHLRPEVFYHGFRPFLNGYTGGIFEDQGGLIFEGLEHLGPMPIGGASAAQSSTMQSFDAFLKIVHDGKKEPEKRNGIHVEAWIRAF
;
A
#
# COMPACT_ATOMS: atom_id res chain seq x y z
N MET A 1 10.31 17.94 -24.35
CA MET A 1 11.19 18.23 -23.20
C MET A 1 10.50 18.98 -22.06
N LEU A 2 10.28 20.30 -22.09
CA LEU A 2 9.68 21.03 -20.95
C LEU A 2 8.24 20.58 -20.58
N HIS A 3 7.42 20.23 -21.58
CA HIS A 3 6.05 19.73 -21.33
C HIS A 3 6.05 18.31 -20.75
N GLU A 4 7.01 17.47 -21.15
CA GLU A 4 7.19 16.11 -20.62
C GLU A 4 7.71 16.13 -19.18
N ARG A 5 8.56 17.09 -18.82
CA ARG A 5 9.04 17.30 -17.44
C ARG A 5 7.91 17.68 -16.48
N ARG A 6 7.01 18.58 -16.89
CA ARG A 6 5.88 19.02 -16.04
C ARG A 6 4.90 17.88 -15.71
N GLY A 7 4.93 16.79 -16.47
CA GLY A 7 4.08 15.63 -16.29
C GLY A 7 4.72 14.46 -15.54
N VAL A 8 5.94 14.56 -15.01
CA VAL A 8 6.61 13.41 -14.36
C VAL A 8 5.81 12.89 -13.16
N LEU A 9 5.40 13.78 -12.25
CA LEU A 9 4.56 13.40 -11.11
C LEU A 9 3.26 12.73 -11.57
N GLN A 10 2.60 13.31 -12.58
CA GLN A 10 1.37 12.75 -13.17
C GLN A 10 1.60 11.36 -13.81
N LYS A 11 2.70 11.19 -14.55
CA LYS A 11 3.09 9.94 -15.21
C LYS A 11 3.30 8.81 -14.21
N PHE A 12 3.82 9.11 -13.03
CA PHE A 12 4.06 8.15 -11.96
C PHE A 12 2.98 8.14 -10.87
N CYS A 13 1.87 8.85 -11.08
CA CYS A 13 0.78 8.97 -10.12
C CYS A 13 1.24 9.42 -8.72
N ILE A 14 2.15 10.40 -8.69
CA ILE A 14 2.60 11.07 -7.46
C ILE A 14 1.81 12.37 -7.33
N ASP A 15 1.01 12.46 -6.29
CA ASP A 15 0.30 13.68 -5.92
C ASP A 15 1.24 14.63 -5.14
N ARG A 16 1.09 15.94 -5.33
CA ARG A 16 1.95 16.94 -4.66
C ARG A 16 1.69 17.05 -3.16
N GLU A 17 0.45 16.83 -2.74
CA GLU A 17 0.04 16.90 -1.34
C GLU A 17 0.08 15.54 -0.64
N PHE A 18 -0.22 14.48 -1.40
CA PHE A 18 -0.47 13.12 -0.89
C PHE A 18 0.60 12.10 -1.27
N GLY A 19 1.53 12.43 -2.18
CA GLY A 19 2.55 11.50 -2.64
C GLY A 19 1.91 10.33 -3.36
N PHE A 20 2.16 9.09 -2.89
CA PHE A 20 1.51 7.89 -3.45
C PHE A 20 0.16 7.54 -2.80
N LEU A 21 -0.33 8.31 -1.84
CA LEU A 21 -1.68 8.10 -1.31
C LEU A 21 -2.71 8.43 -2.41
N LEU A 22 -3.72 7.58 -2.55
CA LEU A 22 -4.79 7.78 -3.51
C LEU A 22 -5.91 8.57 -2.85
N ASP A 23 -6.05 9.84 -3.25
CA ASP A 23 -7.21 10.63 -2.92
C ASP A 23 -8.33 10.33 -3.93
N CYS A 24 -9.35 9.59 -3.48
CA CYS A 24 -10.50 9.23 -4.30
C CYS A 24 -11.73 9.93 -3.72
N PRO A 25 -12.31 10.94 -4.40
CA PRO A 25 -13.48 11.65 -3.88
C PRO A 25 -14.70 10.73 -3.77
N ASP A 26 -14.86 9.81 -4.73
CA ASP A 26 -15.93 8.81 -4.72
C ASP A 26 -15.46 7.53 -4.03
N ARG A 27 -15.82 7.39 -2.75
CA ARG A 27 -15.48 6.21 -1.94
C ARG A 27 -16.51 5.08 -2.04
N ARG A 28 -17.58 5.28 -2.80
CA ARG A 28 -18.69 4.33 -2.99
C ARG A 28 -18.65 3.77 -4.41
N LEU A 29 -18.81 2.46 -4.53
CA LEU A 29 -18.97 1.79 -5.80
C LEU A 29 -20.36 2.09 -6.38
N PRO A 30 -20.53 2.01 -7.72
CA PRO A 30 -21.84 2.07 -8.35
C PRO A 30 -22.82 1.06 -7.74
N GLU A 31 -24.11 1.43 -7.65
CA GLU A 31 -25.17 0.67 -6.95
C GLU A 31 -25.20 -0.84 -7.27
N LYS A 32 -24.91 -1.21 -8.51
CA LYS A 32 -24.84 -2.62 -8.94
C LYS A 32 -23.80 -3.47 -8.20
N TYR A 33 -22.84 -2.85 -7.52
CA TYR A 33 -21.80 -3.49 -6.70
C TYR A 33 -22.10 -3.40 -5.19
N ARG A 34 -23.24 -2.85 -4.78
CA ARG A 34 -23.62 -2.72 -3.37
C ARG A 34 -23.49 -4.02 -2.56
N PRO A 35 -23.84 -5.21 -3.08
CA PRO A 35 -23.63 -6.46 -2.35
C PRO A 35 -22.17 -6.72 -1.95
N TRP A 36 -21.19 -6.23 -2.71
CA TRP A 36 -19.77 -6.35 -2.35
C TRP A 36 -19.36 -5.36 -1.26
N GLU A 37 -19.95 -4.16 -1.26
CA GLU A 37 -19.76 -3.19 -0.18
C GLU A 37 -20.36 -3.71 1.13
N ASP A 38 -21.58 -4.22 1.09
CA ASP A 38 -22.25 -4.78 2.27
C ASP A 38 -21.43 -5.93 2.86
N LEU A 39 -20.93 -6.86 2.03
CA LEU A 39 -20.04 -7.92 2.48
C LEU A 39 -18.76 -7.38 3.14
N ALA A 40 -18.15 -6.33 2.57
CA ALA A 40 -16.94 -5.73 3.13
C ALA A 40 -17.22 -4.97 4.45
N GLU A 41 -18.40 -4.34 4.57
CA GLU A 41 -18.87 -3.64 5.77
C GLU A 41 -19.26 -4.63 6.89
N GLU A 42 -19.81 -5.80 6.55
CA GLU A 42 -20.25 -6.84 7.49
C GLU A 42 -19.14 -7.80 7.95
N SER A 43 -17.94 -7.71 7.35
CA SER A 43 -16.78 -8.61 7.59
C SER A 43 -16.10 -8.45 8.98
N PHE A 44 -16.87 -8.17 10.03
CA PHE A 44 -16.37 -8.15 11.40
C PHE A 44 -16.10 -9.57 11.89
N SER A 45 -14.86 -9.83 12.30
CA SER A 45 -14.53 -11.07 13.00
C SER A 45 -14.54 -10.80 14.50
N PRO A 46 -15.35 -11.52 15.29
CA PRO A 46 -15.05 -11.64 16.72
C PRO A 46 -13.62 -12.17 16.84
N ILE A 47 -12.81 -11.56 17.71
CA ILE A 47 -11.44 -12.02 18.03
C ILE A 47 -11.45 -13.48 18.57
N GLN A 48 -12.63 -14.02 18.90
CA GLN A 48 -12.81 -15.18 19.77
C GLN A 48 -13.28 -16.47 19.09
N ASP A 49 -13.82 -16.42 17.87
CA ASP A 49 -14.21 -17.65 17.16
C ASP A 49 -13.09 -18.11 16.26
N ALA A 50 -12.77 -19.41 16.32
CA ALA A 50 -11.76 -20.04 15.48
C ALA A 50 -12.18 -19.93 14.00
N PHE A 51 -11.86 -18.80 13.36
CA PHE A 51 -12.03 -18.61 11.93
C PHE A 51 -11.26 -19.73 11.24
N GLN A 52 -12.00 -20.62 10.58
CA GLN A 52 -11.43 -21.68 9.76
C GLN A 52 -11.34 -21.13 8.34
N PRO A 53 -10.15 -20.73 7.86
CA PRO A 53 -10.03 -20.16 6.53
C PRO A 53 -10.46 -21.21 5.50
N LYS A 54 -11.25 -20.78 4.52
CA LYS A 54 -11.54 -21.60 3.35
C LYS A 54 -10.37 -21.51 2.39
N LEU A 55 -9.93 -22.67 1.90
CA LEU A 55 -8.82 -22.80 0.95
C LEU A 55 -9.21 -22.49 -0.51
N ARG A 56 -10.47 -22.10 -0.73
CA ARG A 56 -11.04 -21.79 -2.03
C ARG A 56 -11.83 -20.48 -1.95
N LEU A 57 -11.58 -19.57 -2.88
CA LEU A 57 -12.39 -18.36 -3.05
C LEU A 57 -13.51 -18.63 -4.06
N PRO A 58 -14.79 -18.41 -3.69
CA PRO A 58 -15.91 -18.72 -4.58
C PRO A 58 -15.84 -18.00 -5.92
N ARG A 59 -16.32 -18.65 -6.99
CA ARG A 59 -16.22 -18.15 -8.38
C ARG A 59 -16.79 -16.74 -8.55
N SER A 60 -17.87 -16.42 -7.84
CA SER A 60 -18.55 -15.12 -7.88
C SER A 60 -17.69 -13.95 -7.40
N ILE A 61 -16.67 -14.22 -6.58
CA ILE A 61 -15.69 -13.23 -6.11
C ILE A 61 -14.34 -13.42 -6.81
N ALA A 62 -13.90 -14.67 -6.98
CA ALA A 62 -12.59 -15.01 -7.52
C ALA A 62 -12.37 -14.48 -8.94
N VAL A 63 -13.30 -14.73 -9.87
CA VAL A 63 -13.17 -14.31 -11.26
C VAL A 63 -13.12 -12.78 -11.41
N PRO A 64 -14.06 -11.99 -10.84
CA PRO A 64 -13.98 -10.54 -10.95
C PRO A 64 -12.77 -9.95 -10.20
N PHE A 65 -12.42 -10.48 -9.02
CA PHE A 65 -11.25 -10.01 -8.28
C PHE A 65 -9.97 -10.19 -9.10
N PHE A 66 -9.79 -11.37 -9.69
CA PHE A 66 -8.63 -11.65 -10.54
C PHE A 66 -8.57 -10.75 -11.77
N GLU A 67 -9.69 -10.51 -12.45
CA GLU A 67 -9.75 -9.64 -13.62
C GLU A 67 -9.46 -8.18 -13.29
N VAL A 68 -9.98 -7.67 -12.17
CA VAL A 68 -9.67 -6.31 -11.68
C VAL A 68 -8.18 -6.20 -11.32
N SER A 69 -7.66 -7.16 -10.56
CA SER A 69 -6.24 -7.22 -10.20
C SER A 69 -5.33 -7.22 -11.43
N ARG A 70 -5.66 -8.03 -12.45
CA ARG A 70 -4.93 -8.09 -13.72
C ARG A 70 -4.93 -6.75 -14.45
N ARG A 71 -6.08 -6.04 -14.51
CA ARG A 71 -6.18 -4.72 -15.16
C ARG A 71 -5.39 -3.64 -14.42
N LEU A 72 -5.36 -3.71 -13.10
CA LEU A 72 -4.58 -2.81 -12.26
C LEU A 72 -3.09 -3.17 -12.19
N GLY A 73 -2.70 -4.34 -12.73
CA GLY A 73 -1.32 -4.83 -12.68
C GLY A 73 -0.87 -5.23 -11.28
N ILE A 74 -1.80 -5.55 -10.38
CA ILE A 74 -1.55 -5.95 -8.99
C ILE A 74 -1.94 -7.41 -8.77
N PRO A 75 -1.34 -8.12 -7.80
CA PRO A 75 -1.77 -9.47 -7.48
C PRO A 75 -3.19 -9.49 -6.85
N PRO A 76 -3.96 -10.58 -7.01
CA PRO A 76 -5.28 -10.76 -6.39
C PRO A 76 -5.15 -11.13 -4.90
N VAL A 77 -4.60 -10.21 -4.11
CA VAL A 77 -4.46 -10.29 -2.65
C VAL A 77 -4.45 -8.87 -2.08
N PRO A 78 -4.90 -8.65 -0.82
CA PRO A 78 -4.66 -7.38 -0.15
C PRO A 78 -3.16 -7.02 -0.16
N SER A 79 -2.83 -5.82 -0.62
CA SER A 79 -1.46 -5.29 -0.71
C SER A 79 -1.36 -3.95 0.01
N HIS A 80 -0.15 -3.46 0.28
CA HIS A 80 0.05 -2.13 0.87
C HIS A 80 -0.67 -1.02 0.08
N GLY A 81 -0.67 -1.09 -1.25
CA GLY A 81 -1.37 -0.15 -2.11
C GLY A 81 -2.88 -0.12 -1.85
N THR A 82 -3.49 -1.27 -1.58
CA THR A 82 -4.94 -1.37 -1.37
C THR A 82 -5.34 -1.11 0.07
N VAL A 83 -4.63 -1.67 1.06
CA VAL A 83 -5.06 -1.60 2.48
C VAL A 83 -4.55 -0.36 3.22
N CYS A 84 -3.59 0.36 2.65
CA CYS A 84 -3.05 1.60 3.20
C CYS A 84 -3.23 2.76 2.22
N LEU A 85 -2.58 2.72 1.05
CA LEU A 85 -2.51 3.90 0.17
C LEU A 85 -3.87 4.36 -0.38
N ALA A 86 -4.77 3.41 -0.67
CA ALA A 86 -6.13 3.68 -1.16
C ALA A 86 -7.21 3.64 -0.06
N ASN A 87 -6.85 3.31 1.19
CA ASN A 87 -7.80 2.99 2.25
C ASN A 87 -7.77 4.00 3.39
N TRP A 88 -8.00 5.27 3.07
CA TRP A 88 -8.06 6.34 4.06
C TRP A 88 -9.15 7.34 3.69
N GLN A 89 -9.66 8.04 4.70
CA GLN A 89 -10.56 9.18 4.57
C GLN A 89 -10.40 10.11 5.77
N LYS A 90 -10.65 11.41 5.60
CA LYS A 90 -10.78 12.32 6.75
C LYS A 90 -12.12 12.11 7.45
N ILE A 91 -12.10 12.16 8.77
CA ILE A 91 -13.32 12.15 9.60
C ILE A 91 -14.01 13.52 9.46
N GLU A 92 -13.24 14.60 9.61
CA GLU A 92 -13.72 15.97 9.40
C GLU A 92 -12.84 16.68 8.36
N GLU A 93 -13.45 17.07 7.24
CA GLU A 93 -12.71 17.59 6.08
C GLU A 93 -11.88 18.85 6.40
N LYS A 94 -12.42 19.72 7.26
CA LYS A 94 -11.79 20.99 7.66
C LYS A 94 -10.69 20.83 8.72
N LYS A 95 -10.59 19.67 9.36
CA LYS A 95 -9.54 19.42 10.36
C LYS A 95 -8.23 19.02 9.68
N PRO A 96 -7.08 19.36 10.28
CA PRO A 96 -5.79 19.06 9.70
C PRO A 96 -5.57 17.55 9.56
N TRP A 97 -4.65 17.18 8.66
CA TRP A 97 -4.19 15.80 8.54
C TRP A 97 -3.53 15.36 9.85
N SER A 98 -4.06 14.29 10.43
CA SER A 98 -3.50 13.62 11.60
C SER A 98 -4.13 12.25 11.73
N ALA A 99 -3.43 11.29 12.34
CA ALA A 99 -4.00 9.98 12.65
C ALA A 99 -5.32 10.09 13.44
N GLU A 100 -5.50 11.14 14.25
CA GLU A 100 -6.73 11.42 15.01
C GLU A 100 -7.93 11.78 14.11
N ASN A 101 -7.68 12.43 12.98
CA ASN A 101 -8.71 12.89 12.05
C ASN A 101 -8.86 11.99 10.81
N LEU A 102 -8.26 10.81 10.81
CA LEU A 102 -8.31 9.87 9.70
C LEU A 102 -9.04 8.58 10.08
N ASP A 103 -9.71 7.96 9.13
CA ASP A 103 -10.25 6.61 9.27
C ASP A 103 -10.00 5.80 8.00
N ILE A 104 -10.20 4.49 8.08
CA ILE A 104 -10.14 3.60 6.93
C ILE A 104 -11.53 3.47 6.28
N VAL A 105 -11.54 3.31 4.96
CA VAL A 105 -12.77 3.18 4.15
C VAL A 105 -13.31 1.75 4.25
N SER A 106 -12.44 0.75 4.22
CA SER A 106 -12.75 -0.68 4.30
C SER A 106 -11.64 -1.43 5.05
N PHE A 107 -11.60 -2.76 4.95
CA PHE A 107 -10.60 -3.62 5.60
C PHE A 107 -10.66 -3.53 7.14
N ARG A 108 -11.90 -3.53 7.66
CA ARG A 108 -12.22 -3.40 9.08
C ARG A 108 -12.72 -4.73 9.63
N PHE A 109 -11.86 -5.44 10.34
CA PHE A 109 -12.20 -6.71 10.97
C PHE A 109 -12.67 -6.53 12.41
N LEU A 110 -12.34 -5.40 13.03
CA LEU A 110 -12.61 -5.12 14.42
C LEU A 110 -13.48 -3.88 14.57
N ARG A 111 -14.37 -3.91 15.57
CA ARG A 111 -15.20 -2.75 15.94
C ARG A 111 -14.44 -1.70 16.76
N THR A 112 -13.17 -1.93 17.07
CA THR A 112 -12.34 -1.00 17.83
C THR A 112 -11.46 -0.15 16.91
N ARG A 113 -10.99 0.99 17.44
CA ARG A 113 -10.12 1.92 16.72
C ARG A 113 -8.76 1.30 16.35
N ASP A 114 -8.31 0.27 17.06
CA ASP A 114 -7.02 -0.41 16.85
C ASP A 114 -6.75 -0.75 15.37
N ASN A 115 -7.73 -1.38 14.69
CA ASN A 115 -7.58 -1.81 13.29
C ASN A 115 -7.32 -0.61 12.36
N ALA A 116 -8.10 0.47 12.51
CA ALA A 116 -7.92 1.66 11.69
C ALA A 116 -6.66 2.43 12.07
N TRP A 117 -6.34 2.48 13.37
CA TRP A 117 -5.17 3.17 13.92
C TRP A 117 -3.87 2.70 13.24
N PHE A 118 -3.72 1.41 13.01
CA PHE A 118 -2.57 0.86 12.31
C PHE A 118 -2.38 1.45 10.89
N PHE A 119 -3.45 1.49 10.10
CA PHE A 119 -3.37 1.95 8.72
C PHE A 119 -3.24 3.48 8.62
N VAL A 120 -3.93 4.24 9.47
CA VAL A 120 -3.84 5.71 9.41
C VAL A 120 -2.49 6.24 9.90
N ASN A 121 -1.81 5.55 10.83
CA ASN A 121 -0.45 5.91 11.25
C ASN A 121 0.63 5.45 10.26
N THR A 122 0.28 4.56 9.33
CA THR A 122 1.18 4.14 8.25
C THR A 122 0.89 4.87 6.93
N ALA A 123 -0.11 5.75 6.92
CA ALA A 123 -0.41 6.59 5.78
C ALA A 123 0.73 7.59 5.54
N GLN A 124 1.37 7.50 4.37
CA GLN A 124 2.69 8.09 4.13
C GLN A 124 2.64 9.55 3.65
N LYS A 125 1.65 10.34 4.08
CA LYS A 125 1.47 11.72 3.60
C LYS A 125 2.65 12.62 3.96
N ASP A 126 3.23 12.43 5.14
CA ASP A 126 4.38 13.23 5.61
C ASP A 126 5.61 13.09 4.69
N LEU A 127 5.65 12.04 3.85
CA LEU A 127 6.72 11.80 2.88
C LEU A 127 6.41 12.38 1.48
N ALA A 128 5.23 12.98 1.27
CA ALA A 128 4.82 13.52 -0.03
C ALA A 128 5.77 14.61 -0.57
N PRO A 129 6.21 15.60 0.24
CA PRO A 129 7.16 16.60 -0.23
C PRO A 129 8.51 15.99 -0.67
N ALA A 130 9.02 15.04 0.11
CA ALA A 130 10.26 14.32 -0.17
C ALA A 130 10.21 13.54 -1.48
N ILE A 131 9.16 12.74 -1.72
CA ILE A 131 9.05 11.97 -2.96
C ILE A 131 8.85 12.86 -4.19
N CYS A 132 8.17 14.00 -4.06
CA CYS A 132 8.07 14.99 -5.12
C CYS A 132 9.43 15.60 -5.45
N SER A 133 10.21 15.96 -4.42
CA SER A 133 11.56 16.52 -4.58
C SER A 133 12.51 15.51 -5.25
N VAL A 134 12.46 14.24 -4.84
CA VAL A 134 13.20 13.15 -5.49
C VAL A 134 12.80 13.01 -6.95
N ALA A 135 11.51 12.99 -7.26
CA ALA A 135 11.03 12.87 -8.63
C ALA A 135 11.47 14.04 -9.50
N ASP A 136 11.48 15.28 -8.97
CA ASP A 136 11.95 16.47 -9.69
C ASP A 136 13.47 16.41 -9.98
N VAL A 137 14.29 15.98 -9.01
CA VAL A 137 15.75 15.80 -9.18
C VAL A 137 16.04 14.71 -10.20
N VAL A 138 15.38 13.55 -10.09
CA VAL A 138 15.55 12.42 -11.02
C VAL A 138 15.10 12.79 -12.43
N ALA A 139 13.99 13.52 -12.56
CA ALA A 139 13.52 14.01 -13.85
C ALA A 139 14.57 14.90 -14.53
N LYS A 140 15.15 15.86 -13.79
CA LYS A 140 16.22 16.71 -14.33
C LYS A 140 17.42 15.91 -14.81
N ALA A 141 17.86 14.94 -14.03
CA ALA A 141 18.97 14.06 -14.42
C ALA A 141 18.65 13.29 -15.70
N PHE A 142 17.43 12.73 -15.79
CA PHE A 142 16.97 12.00 -16.97
C PHE A 142 16.94 12.86 -18.24
N PHE A 143 16.52 14.12 -18.13
CA PHE A 143 16.52 15.08 -19.24
C PHE A 143 17.86 15.79 -19.45
N SER A 144 18.94 15.34 -18.77
CA SER A 144 20.28 15.95 -18.85
C SER A 144 20.29 17.44 -18.51
N GLU A 145 19.41 17.88 -17.61
CA GLU A 145 19.36 19.25 -17.11
C GLU A 145 20.36 19.43 -15.96
N PRO A 146 21.00 20.61 -15.83
CA PRO A 146 21.87 20.89 -14.71
C PRO A 146 21.07 20.89 -13.39
N ILE A 147 21.66 20.25 -12.38
CA ILE A 147 21.14 20.19 -11.01
C ILE A 147 22.14 20.91 -10.12
N SER A 148 21.69 21.97 -9.45
CA SER A 148 22.53 22.74 -8.54
C SER A 148 22.72 22.02 -7.21
N GLY A 149 23.81 22.34 -6.50
CA GLY A 149 24.05 21.82 -5.14
C GLY A 149 22.92 22.19 -4.16
N SER A 150 22.32 23.37 -4.32
CA SER A 150 21.17 23.80 -3.52
C SER A 150 19.91 22.95 -3.75
N GLU A 151 19.71 22.41 -4.96
CA GLU A 151 18.57 21.55 -5.26
C GLU A 151 18.74 20.16 -4.64
N PHE A 152 19.95 19.60 -4.66
CA PHE A 152 20.25 18.39 -3.91
C PHE A 152 20.10 18.61 -2.41
N ALA A 153 20.63 19.71 -1.87
CA ALA A 153 20.48 20.05 -0.46
C ALA A 153 19.01 20.17 -0.05
N PHE A 154 18.19 20.84 -0.87
CA PHE A 154 16.75 20.92 -0.66
C PHE A 154 16.10 19.53 -0.66
N CYS A 155 16.41 18.68 -1.66
CA CYS A 155 15.88 17.32 -1.72
C CYS A 155 16.26 16.47 -0.50
N PHE A 156 17.50 16.55 -0.02
CA PHE A 156 17.93 15.82 1.17
C PHE A 156 17.28 16.34 2.45
N ASN A 157 17.05 17.65 2.56
CA ASN A 157 16.31 18.23 3.67
C ASN A 157 14.85 17.74 3.67
N GLU A 158 14.17 17.74 2.52
CA GLU A 158 12.80 17.22 2.41
C GLU A 158 12.72 15.75 2.82
N ILE A 159 13.67 14.90 2.37
CA ILE A 159 13.75 13.49 2.80
C ILE A 159 13.93 13.40 4.31
N THR A 160 14.86 14.18 4.88
CA THR A 160 15.17 14.15 6.32
C THR A 160 13.95 14.56 7.15
N GLU A 161 13.35 15.71 6.85
CA GLU A 161 12.16 16.19 7.54
C GLU A 161 10.98 15.24 7.39
N GLY A 162 10.77 14.69 6.19
CA GLY A 162 9.70 13.73 5.93
C GLY A 162 9.87 12.46 6.77
N LEU A 163 11.08 11.90 6.80
CA LEU A 163 11.38 10.70 7.60
C LEU A 163 11.24 10.96 9.10
N GLU A 164 11.66 12.12 9.60
CA GLU A 164 11.47 12.52 11.01
C GLU A 164 9.99 12.63 11.37
N LYS A 165 9.19 13.30 10.54
CA LYS A 165 7.72 13.42 10.74
C LYS A 165 7.04 12.06 10.68
N ALA A 166 7.38 11.23 9.68
CA ALA A 166 6.85 9.87 9.57
C ALA A 166 7.22 8.99 10.78
N ALA A 167 8.45 9.11 11.30
CA ALA A 167 8.87 8.41 12.50
C ALA A 167 8.07 8.86 13.73
N GLN A 168 7.81 10.16 13.89
CA GLN A 168 6.97 10.70 14.97
C GLN A 168 5.53 10.20 14.87
N THR A 169 4.96 10.15 13.66
CA THR A 169 3.63 9.58 13.40
C THR A 169 3.61 8.09 13.78
N LEU A 170 4.59 7.30 13.34
CA LEU A 170 4.68 5.88 13.70
C LEU A 170 4.85 5.64 15.21
N GLN A 171 5.46 6.55 15.95
CA GLN A 171 5.52 6.44 17.42
C GLN A 171 4.12 6.53 18.08
N GLN A 172 3.15 7.20 17.44
CA GLN A 172 1.77 7.29 17.92
C GLN A 172 1.02 5.96 17.83
N MET A 173 1.56 4.96 17.12
CA MET A 173 0.98 3.61 17.01
C MET A 173 0.59 3.04 18.38
N LYS A 174 1.43 3.24 19.40
CA LYS A 174 1.23 2.72 20.77
C LYS A 174 0.02 3.33 21.50
N LYS A 175 -0.54 4.44 21.02
CA LYS A 175 -1.63 5.15 21.69
C LYS A 175 -2.95 4.39 21.64
N HIS A 176 -3.28 3.82 20.47
CA HIS A 176 -4.57 3.17 20.22
C HIS A 176 -4.46 1.81 19.54
N LEU A 177 -3.26 1.27 19.31
CA LEU A 177 -3.06 -0.09 18.85
C LEU A 177 -2.49 -0.97 19.97
N ARG A 178 -3.30 -1.90 20.46
CA ARG A 178 -2.84 -2.94 21.36
C ARG A 178 -2.09 -4.04 20.60
N PRO A 179 -0.91 -4.50 21.07
CA PRO A 179 -0.12 -5.52 20.37
C PRO A 179 -0.86 -6.82 20.07
N GLU A 180 -1.68 -7.30 21.01
CA GLU A 180 -2.48 -8.52 20.87
C GLU A 180 -3.56 -8.37 19.80
N VAL A 181 -4.12 -7.17 19.65
CA VAL A 181 -5.13 -6.86 18.65
C VAL A 181 -4.53 -6.85 17.25
N PHE A 182 -3.31 -6.33 17.11
CA PHE A 182 -2.56 -6.48 15.86
C PHE A 182 -2.23 -7.95 15.58
N TYR A 183 -1.53 -8.60 16.49
CA TYR A 183 -0.91 -9.90 16.26
C TYR A 183 -1.94 -11.02 16.06
N HIS A 184 -2.97 -11.07 16.89
CA HIS A 184 -4.00 -12.10 16.85
C HIS A 184 -5.28 -11.66 16.13
N GLY A 185 -5.57 -10.35 16.11
CA GLY A 185 -6.81 -9.84 15.52
C GLY A 185 -6.75 -9.76 13.99
N PHE A 186 -5.94 -8.85 13.44
CA PHE A 186 -5.99 -8.59 11.99
C PHE A 186 -4.71 -8.88 11.18
N ARG A 187 -3.56 -9.10 11.83
CA ARG A 187 -2.33 -9.53 11.13
C ARG A 187 -2.52 -10.81 10.29
N PRO A 188 -3.30 -11.83 10.70
CA PRO A 188 -3.54 -13.00 9.84
C PRO A 188 -4.09 -12.66 8.46
N PHE A 189 -4.94 -11.63 8.34
CA PHE A 189 -5.50 -11.18 7.06
C PHE A 189 -4.49 -10.41 6.19
N LEU A 190 -3.34 -10.01 6.73
CA LEU A 190 -2.26 -9.35 6.00
C LEU A 190 -1.24 -10.34 5.41
N ASN A 191 -1.23 -11.60 5.85
CA ASN A 191 -0.23 -12.57 5.42
C ASN A 191 -0.41 -13.02 3.96
N GLY A 192 -1.61 -12.86 3.39
CA GLY A 192 -1.97 -13.42 2.09
C GLY A 192 -2.15 -14.94 2.17
N TYR A 193 -1.69 -15.66 1.15
CA TYR A 193 -1.96 -17.09 0.95
C TYR A 193 -0.68 -17.94 1.03
N THR A 194 0.29 -17.54 1.86
CA THR A 194 1.63 -18.17 1.93
C THR A 194 1.97 -18.75 3.30
N GLY A 195 1.01 -18.89 4.21
CA GLY A 195 1.28 -19.40 5.56
C GLY A 195 0.14 -20.22 6.12
N GLY A 196 0.47 -21.06 7.10
CA GLY A 196 -0.48 -21.98 7.74
C GLY A 196 -1.10 -22.92 6.72
N ILE A 197 -2.42 -23.13 6.80
CA ILE A 197 -3.12 -24.09 5.91
C ILE A 197 -2.99 -23.77 4.42
N PHE A 198 -2.71 -22.52 4.04
CA PHE A 198 -2.48 -22.17 2.63
C PHE A 198 -1.14 -22.70 2.13
N GLU A 199 -0.11 -22.74 2.98
CA GLU A 199 1.20 -23.29 2.63
C GLU A 199 1.08 -24.80 2.33
N ASP A 200 0.33 -25.53 3.15
CA ASP A 200 0.08 -26.97 2.96
C ASP A 200 -0.61 -27.29 1.62
N GLN A 201 -1.52 -26.42 1.17
CA GLN A 201 -2.18 -26.56 -0.14
C GLN A 201 -1.32 -26.02 -1.30
N GLY A 202 -0.26 -25.26 -1.02
CA GLY A 202 0.50 -24.52 -2.03
C GLY A 202 -0.15 -23.20 -2.47
N GLY A 203 -1.15 -22.71 -1.72
CA GLY A 203 -1.79 -21.41 -1.95
C GLY A 203 -3.31 -21.44 -1.89
N LEU A 204 -3.95 -20.32 -2.24
CA LEU A 204 -5.41 -20.22 -2.37
C LEU A 204 -5.85 -20.70 -3.76
N ILE A 205 -6.95 -21.46 -3.84
CA ILE A 205 -7.58 -21.81 -5.12
C ILE A 205 -8.64 -20.77 -5.46
N PHE A 206 -8.54 -20.19 -6.65
CA PHE A 206 -9.54 -19.28 -7.20
C PHE A 206 -10.53 -20.09 -8.06
N GLU A 207 -11.77 -20.23 -7.60
CA GLU A 207 -12.77 -21.00 -8.33
C GLU A 207 -13.11 -20.36 -9.68
N GLY A 208 -13.23 -21.18 -10.72
CA GLY A 208 -13.31 -20.75 -12.12
C GLY A 208 -11.98 -20.43 -12.77
N LEU A 209 -10.87 -20.50 -12.03
CA LEU A 209 -9.49 -20.32 -12.52
C LEU A 209 -8.60 -21.51 -12.10
N GLU A 210 -9.18 -22.69 -11.92
CA GLU A 210 -8.50 -23.88 -11.39
C GLU A 210 -7.30 -24.33 -12.23
N HIS A 211 -7.28 -24.00 -13.52
CA HIS A 211 -6.17 -24.25 -14.43
C HIS A 211 -4.86 -23.54 -14.02
N LEU A 212 -4.94 -22.52 -13.16
CA LEU A 212 -3.77 -21.84 -12.58
C LEU A 212 -3.20 -22.56 -11.35
N GLY A 213 -3.92 -23.54 -10.80
CA GLY A 213 -3.58 -24.22 -9.55
C GLY A 213 -3.72 -23.34 -8.30
N PRO A 214 -3.37 -23.88 -7.11
CA PRO A 214 -3.24 -23.09 -5.89
C PRO A 214 -2.17 -22.00 -6.05
N MET A 215 -2.45 -20.77 -5.61
CA MET A 215 -1.54 -19.63 -5.78
C MET A 215 -1.00 -19.13 -4.43
N PRO A 216 0.32 -19.24 -4.17
CA PRO A 216 0.93 -18.77 -2.94
C PRO A 216 1.32 -17.29 -3.09
N ILE A 217 0.36 -16.40 -2.82
CA ILE A 217 0.54 -14.95 -3.01
C ILE A 217 0.73 -14.27 -1.66
N GLY A 218 1.90 -13.63 -1.46
CA GLY A 218 2.19 -12.88 -0.23
C GLY A 218 1.31 -11.64 -0.10
N GLY A 219 0.82 -11.39 1.11
CA GLY A 219 -0.10 -10.27 1.36
C GLY A 219 0.57 -8.91 1.55
N ALA A 220 -0.10 -8.04 2.31
CA ALA A 220 0.30 -6.66 2.49
C ALA A 220 1.50 -6.53 3.45
N SER A 221 2.50 -5.77 3.01
CA SER A 221 3.71 -5.49 3.79
C SER A 221 4.19 -4.06 3.56
N ALA A 222 4.72 -3.41 4.59
CA ALA A 222 5.37 -2.10 4.46
C ALA A 222 6.55 -2.12 3.46
N ALA A 223 7.14 -3.29 3.20
CA ALA A 223 8.16 -3.47 2.17
C ALA A 223 7.67 -3.13 0.75
N GLN A 224 6.35 -3.13 0.52
CA GLN A 224 5.70 -2.74 -0.73
C GLN A 224 5.52 -1.21 -0.86
N SER A 225 5.98 -0.40 0.10
CA SER A 225 5.94 1.06 0.00
C SER A 225 6.87 1.57 -1.10
N SER A 226 6.30 2.14 -2.16
CA SER A 226 7.06 2.78 -3.24
C SER A 226 7.88 3.97 -2.75
N THR A 227 7.39 4.73 -1.77
CA THR A 227 8.12 5.88 -1.21
C THR A 227 9.46 5.46 -0.61
N MET A 228 9.44 4.47 0.28
CA MET A 228 10.66 4.00 0.95
C MET A 228 11.63 3.36 -0.04
N GLN A 229 11.13 2.51 -0.96
CA GLN A 229 11.96 1.91 -2.00
C GLN A 229 12.59 2.96 -2.93
N SER A 230 11.89 4.06 -3.20
CA SER A 230 12.40 5.17 -4.02
C SER A 230 13.51 5.94 -3.30
N PHE A 231 13.40 6.15 -2.00
CA PHE A 231 14.47 6.79 -1.22
C PHE A 231 15.73 5.91 -1.17
N ASP A 232 15.57 4.61 -0.92
CA ASP A 232 16.69 3.67 -0.94
C ASP A 232 17.38 3.67 -2.31
N ALA A 233 16.61 3.61 -3.40
CA ALA A 233 17.15 3.65 -4.75
C ALA A 233 17.86 4.98 -5.07
N PHE A 234 17.26 6.11 -4.69
CA PHE A 234 17.83 7.45 -4.90
C PHE A 234 19.14 7.65 -4.14
N LEU A 235 19.19 7.21 -2.88
CA LEU A 235 20.37 7.29 -2.00
C LEU A 235 21.37 6.17 -2.24
N LYS A 236 21.05 5.21 -3.12
CA LYS A 236 21.84 3.99 -3.39
C LYS A 236 22.11 3.16 -2.13
N ILE A 237 21.13 3.07 -1.24
CA ILE A 237 21.18 2.21 -0.05
C ILE A 237 21.03 0.75 -0.47
N VAL A 238 21.96 -0.09 -0.04
CA VAL A 238 21.93 -1.54 -0.26
C VAL A 238 21.70 -2.22 1.08
N HIS A 239 20.62 -2.99 1.18
CA HIS A 239 20.29 -3.78 2.36
C HIS A 239 20.92 -5.17 2.27
N ASP A 240 21.70 -5.58 3.27
CA ASP A 240 22.29 -6.92 3.33
C ASP A 240 21.20 -7.99 3.47
N GLY A 241 21.23 -9.04 2.64
CA GLY A 241 20.39 -10.23 2.81
C GLY A 241 19.52 -10.69 1.62
N LYS A 242 19.62 -10.09 0.42
CA LYS A 242 18.97 -10.66 -0.79
C LYS A 242 19.90 -11.68 -1.48
N LYS A 243 19.51 -12.96 -1.48
CA LYS A 243 19.75 -13.83 -2.65
C LYS A 243 19.12 -13.12 -3.86
N GLU A 244 19.74 -13.25 -5.04
CA GLU A 244 19.25 -12.66 -6.29
C GLU A 244 17.72 -12.75 -6.40
N PRO A 245 17.05 -11.72 -6.96
CA PRO A 245 15.60 -11.75 -7.09
C PRO A 245 15.20 -12.90 -8.02
N GLU A 246 14.81 -14.04 -7.45
CA GLU A 246 13.85 -14.92 -8.11
C GLU A 246 12.66 -14.05 -8.49
N LYS A 247 12.22 -14.16 -9.74
CA LYS A 247 11.11 -13.44 -10.36
C LYS A 247 9.86 -13.48 -9.47
N ARG A 248 9.79 -12.61 -8.46
CA ARG A 248 8.59 -12.36 -7.69
C ARG A 248 7.76 -11.42 -8.54
N ASN A 249 6.54 -11.84 -8.86
CA ASN A 249 5.49 -11.06 -9.52
C ASN A 249 5.00 -9.89 -8.61
N GLY A 250 5.93 -9.15 -8.02
CA GLY A 250 5.69 -7.89 -7.34
C GLY A 250 5.69 -6.78 -8.37
N ILE A 251 4.78 -5.84 -8.18
CA ILE A 251 4.58 -4.66 -9.02
C ILE A 251 5.91 -3.92 -9.18
N HIS A 252 6.49 -4.02 -10.38
CA HIS A 252 7.26 -3.01 -11.10
C HIS A 252 8.30 -2.13 -10.39
N VAL A 253 9.02 -2.61 -9.36
CA VAL A 253 10.29 -1.95 -8.99
C VAL A 253 11.34 -2.10 -10.12
N GLU A 254 11.29 -3.22 -10.85
CA GLU A 254 12.18 -3.48 -12.00
C GLU A 254 11.90 -2.56 -13.20
N ALA A 255 10.69 -2.03 -13.38
CA ALA A 255 10.45 -1.04 -14.44
C ALA A 255 11.02 0.33 -14.09
N TRP A 256 11.15 0.67 -12.81
CA TRP A 256 11.87 1.87 -12.40
C TRP A 256 13.35 1.71 -12.73
N ILE A 257 13.99 0.60 -12.35
CA ILE A 257 15.44 0.40 -12.57
C ILE A 257 15.80 0.25 -14.06
N ARG A 258 14.92 -0.33 -14.89
CA ARG A 258 15.19 -0.52 -16.34
C ARG A 258 14.75 0.64 -17.22
N ALA A 259 14.03 1.62 -16.68
CA ALA A 259 13.67 2.85 -17.38
C ALA A 259 14.67 4.00 -17.13
N PHE A 260 15.71 3.75 -16.34
CA PHE A 260 16.89 4.58 -16.13
C PHE A 260 18.15 3.80 -16.55
#